data_AF-A0A8J8TD10-F1
#
_entry.id   AF-A0A8J8TD10-F1
#
_cell.length_a   1.000
_cell.length_b   1.000
_cell.length_c   1.000
_cell.angle_alpha   90.00
_cell.angle_beta   90.00
_cell.angle_gamma   90.00
#
_symmetry.space_group_name_H-M   'P 1'
#
loop_
_entity.id
_entity.type
_entity.pdbx_description
1 polymer ?
#
loop_
_entity_poly.entity_id
_entity_poly.type
_entity_poly.pdbx_seq_one_letter_code
_entity_poly.pdbx_strand_id
1 'polypeptide(L)'
;MGIMSKILGSGGERTASDYVELDMEDVEPAGGGAGMSVRIAEISGKQDVIDIKDAIYDGDLVIADITRHSTSDRTIEHIIDELRQVSKEVDGDIVQKGDDQLIITPTGISIGREKL
;
A
#
# COMPACT_ATOMS: atom_id res chain seq x y z
N MET A 1 53.08 -39.26 1.78
CA MET A 1 53.51 -37.84 1.62
C MET A 1 52.91 -37.31 0.34
N GLY A 2 52.23 -36.18 0.27
CA GLY A 2 51.89 -35.19 1.27
C GLY A 2 50.90 -34.23 0.62
N ILE A 3 49.69 -34.21 1.18
CA ILE A 3 48.60 -33.26 0.96
C ILE A 3 48.97 -31.87 1.51
N MET A 4 50.07 -31.26 1.04
CA MET A 4 50.49 -29.93 1.53
C MET A 4 51.21 -29.15 0.43
N SER A 5 50.44 -28.45 -0.40
CA SER A 5 50.91 -27.24 -1.09
C SER A 5 49.81 -26.42 -1.75
N LYS A 6 48.53 -26.87 -1.71
CA LYS A 6 47.40 -26.08 -2.25
C LYS A 6 46.94 -24.93 -1.33
N ILE A 7 47.67 -24.66 -0.25
CA ILE A 7 47.41 -23.53 0.65
C ILE A 7 48.76 -22.87 0.89
N LEU A 8 49.13 -21.90 0.07
CA LEU A 8 50.01 -20.79 0.44
C LEU A 8 49.85 -19.73 -0.64
N GLY A 9 48.88 -18.85 -0.42
CA GLY A 9 48.72 -17.64 -1.22
C GLY A 9 49.95 -16.76 -1.05
N SER A 10 50.61 -16.45 -2.16
CA SER A 10 51.63 -15.41 -2.21
C SER A 10 51.42 -14.54 -3.44
N GLY A 11 50.94 -13.32 -3.18
CA GLY A 11 51.30 -12.13 -3.95
C GLY A 11 50.78 -12.07 -5.38
N GLY A 12 49.48 -11.88 -5.55
CA GLY A 12 48.95 -11.22 -6.74
C GLY A 12 48.45 -9.86 -6.34
N GLU A 13 49.13 -8.79 -6.77
CA GLU A 13 48.63 -7.42 -6.71
C GLU A 13 47.22 -7.39 -7.30
N ARG A 14 46.24 -7.25 -6.42
CA ARG A 14 44.84 -7.01 -6.80
C ARG A 14 44.80 -5.67 -7.51
N THR A 15 44.86 -5.72 -8.83
CA THR A 15 44.76 -4.54 -9.68
C THR A 15 43.30 -4.08 -9.61
N ALA A 16 43.09 -2.76 -9.46
CA ALA A 16 41.75 -2.17 -9.34
C ALA A 16 40.82 -2.49 -10.53
N SER A 17 41.34 -3.09 -11.59
CA SER A 17 40.64 -3.58 -12.77
C SER A 17 39.79 -4.84 -12.56
N ASP A 18 39.93 -5.54 -11.43
CA ASP A 18 39.06 -6.69 -11.08
C ASP A 18 37.78 -6.27 -10.32
N TYR A 19 37.57 -4.97 -10.12
CA TYR A 19 36.32 -4.44 -9.60
C TYR A 19 35.36 -4.19 -10.75
N VAL A 20 34.26 -4.93 -10.78
CA VAL A 20 33.11 -4.62 -11.65
C VAL A 20 32.47 -3.36 -11.09
N GLU A 21 32.46 -2.30 -11.90
CA GLU A 21 31.71 -1.08 -11.61
C GLU A 21 30.22 -1.44 -11.71
N LEU A 22 29.55 -1.50 -10.56
CA LEU A 22 28.12 -1.76 -10.50
C LEU A 22 27.42 -0.44 -10.82
N ASP A 23 26.82 -0.36 -12.01
CA ASP A 23 25.92 0.71 -12.40
C ASP A 23 24.73 0.73 -11.43
N MET A 24 24.67 1.77 -10.60
CA MET A 24 23.61 1.92 -9.59
C MET A 24 22.24 2.25 -10.22
N GLU A 25 22.19 2.48 -11.54
CA GLU A 25 20.98 2.78 -12.30
C GLU A 25 20.05 1.56 -12.49
N ASP A 26 20.54 0.33 -12.30
CA ASP A 26 19.73 -0.90 -12.36
C ASP A 26 19.38 -1.47 -10.97
N VAL A 27 19.79 -0.76 -9.90
CA VAL A 27 19.34 -1.06 -8.54
C VAL A 27 18.05 -0.28 -8.33
N GLU A 28 16.93 -0.90 -8.69
CA GLU A 28 15.65 -0.48 -8.11
C GLU A 28 15.83 -0.38 -6.59
N PRO A 29 15.42 0.73 -5.95
CA PRO A 29 15.65 0.92 -4.53
C PRO A 29 15.16 -0.32 -3.79
N ALA A 30 16.02 -0.91 -2.96
CA ALA A 30 15.69 -2.05 -2.11
C ALA A 30 14.65 -1.72 -1.02
N GLY A 31 13.78 -0.74 -1.25
CA GLY A 31 12.47 -0.65 -0.64
C GLY A 31 11.53 -1.45 -1.52
N GLY A 32 11.40 -2.76 -1.26
CA GLY A 32 10.25 -3.51 -1.76
C GLY A 32 9.01 -2.67 -1.52
N GLY A 33 8.16 -2.52 -2.54
CA GLY A 33 7.02 -1.62 -2.52
C GLY A 33 6.25 -1.69 -1.20
N ALA A 34 5.63 -0.57 -0.80
CA ALA A 34 4.91 -0.50 0.46
C ALA A 34 3.97 -1.71 0.59
N GLY A 35 4.10 -2.49 1.69
CA GLY A 35 3.26 -3.67 1.91
C GLY A 35 1.77 -3.33 2.04
N MET A 36 1.46 -2.05 2.25
CA MET A 36 0.15 -1.43 2.14
C MET A 36 0.34 -0.04 1.56
N SER A 37 -0.49 0.35 0.59
CA SER A 37 -0.55 1.72 0.08
C SER A 37 -1.80 2.47 0.58
N VAL A 38 -1.73 3.81 0.56
CA VAL A 38 -2.89 4.66 0.82
C VAL A 38 -3.37 5.20 -0.52
N ARG A 39 -4.62 4.89 -0.86
CA ARG A 39 -5.29 5.26 -2.10
C ARG A 39 -6.25 6.41 -1.84
N ILE A 40 -6.25 7.40 -2.71
CA ILE A 40 -7.20 8.52 -2.67
C ILE A 40 -8.19 8.31 -3.80
N ALA A 41 -9.48 8.36 -3.49
CA ALA A 41 -10.57 8.20 -4.45
C ALA A 41 -11.57 9.34 -4.33
N GLU A 42 -12.19 9.72 -5.45
CA GLU A 42 -13.34 10.62 -5.45
C GLU A 42 -14.59 9.81 -5.76
N ILE A 43 -15.62 9.93 -4.93
CA ILE A 43 -16.91 9.25 -5.16
C ILE A 43 -17.82 10.20 -5.94
N SER A 44 -17.95 9.93 -7.23
CA SER A 44 -18.84 10.61 -8.16
C SER A 44 -20.09 9.77 -8.48
N GLY A 45 -20.01 8.44 -8.34
CA GLY A 45 -21.12 7.53 -8.59
C GLY A 45 -20.84 6.09 -8.14
N LYS A 46 -21.69 5.16 -8.58
CA LYS A 46 -21.61 3.74 -8.18
C LYS A 46 -20.40 3.00 -8.77
N GLN A 47 -19.84 3.48 -9.88
CA GLN A 47 -18.70 2.82 -10.52
C GLN A 47 -17.44 2.91 -9.63
N ASP A 48 -17.25 4.05 -8.96
CA ASP A 48 -16.10 4.31 -8.11
C ASP A 48 -16.05 3.37 -6.89
N VAL A 49 -17.20 2.80 -6.50
CA VAL A 49 -17.29 1.82 -5.42
C VAL A 49 -16.51 0.55 -5.74
N ILE A 50 -16.49 0.13 -7.02
CA ILE A 50 -15.80 -1.09 -7.44
C ILE A 50 -14.30 -0.93 -7.23
N ASP A 51 -13.73 0.20 -7.69
CA ASP A 51 -12.30 0.47 -7.54
C ASP A 51 -11.89 0.60 -6.06
N ILE A 52 -12.77 1.16 -5.22
CA ILE A 52 -12.55 1.23 -3.76
C ILE A 52 -12.54 -0.17 -3.15
N LYS A 53 -13.49 -1.03 -3.51
CA LYS A 53 -13.55 -2.40 -3.00
C LYS A 53 -12.30 -3.18 -3.34
N ASP A 54 -11.88 -3.14 -4.60
CA ASP A 54 -10.69 -3.85 -5.08
C ASP A 54 -9.46 -3.44 -4.29
N ALA A 55 -9.26 -2.12 -4.08
CA ALA A 55 -8.18 -1.62 -3.25
C ALA A 55 -8.22 -2.15 -1.80
N ILE A 56 -9.41 -2.18 -1.17
CA ILE A 56 -9.55 -2.70 0.21
C ILE A 56 -9.26 -4.21 0.28
N TYR A 57 -9.69 -4.99 -0.71
CA TYR A 57 -9.39 -6.43 -0.78
C TYR A 57 -7.91 -6.71 -1.05
N ASP A 58 -7.24 -5.84 -1.80
CA ASP A 58 -5.79 -5.89 -2.05
C ASP A 58 -4.97 -5.52 -0.80
N GLY A 59 -5.63 -5.04 0.27
CA GLY A 59 -4.99 -4.68 1.52
C GLY A 59 -4.52 -3.23 1.58
N ASP A 60 -5.02 -2.37 0.68
CA ASP A 60 -4.76 -0.94 0.72
C ASP A 60 -5.76 -0.20 1.61
N LEU A 61 -5.36 0.95 2.13
CA LEU A 61 -6.24 1.89 2.84
C LEU A 61 -6.78 2.91 1.85
N VAL A 62 -8.09 3.18 1.90
CA VAL A 62 -8.72 4.16 1.00
C VAL A 62 -9.20 5.37 1.77
N ILE A 63 -8.84 6.56 1.27
CA ILE A 63 -9.44 7.84 1.65
C ILE A 63 -10.30 8.29 0.48
N ALA A 64 -11.62 8.26 0.68
CA ALA A 64 -12.59 8.59 -0.34
C ALA A 64 -13.27 9.93 -0.03
N ASP A 65 -13.16 10.87 -0.96
CA ASP A 65 -13.84 12.15 -0.87
C ASP A 65 -15.26 12.05 -1.46
N ILE A 66 -16.25 12.45 -0.68
CA ILE A 66 -17.66 12.43 -1.01
C ILE A 66 -18.05 13.82 -1.53
N THR A 67 -18.21 13.94 -2.85
CA THR A 67 -18.66 15.20 -3.43
C THR A 67 -20.16 15.38 -3.18
N ARG A 68 -20.53 16.24 -2.23
CA ARG A 68 -21.94 16.56 -1.94
C ARG A 68 -22.62 17.23 -3.13
N HIS A 69 -23.45 16.48 -3.83
CA HIS A 69 -24.41 17.02 -4.80
C HIS A 69 -25.75 17.15 -4.09
N SER A 70 -26.38 18.33 -4.14
CA SER A 70 -27.61 18.70 -3.42
C SER A 70 -28.86 17.84 -3.74
N THR A 71 -28.73 16.77 -4.52
CA THR A 71 -29.79 15.86 -4.95
C THR A 71 -29.40 14.37 -4.76
N SER A 72 -28.22 14.07 -4.19
CA SER A 72 -27.60 12.73 -4.24
C SER A 72 -27.54 11.95 -2.92
N ASP A 73 -28.23 12.43 -1.87
CA ASP A 73 -28.17 11.83 -0.52
C ASP A 73 -28.42 10.31 -0.52
N ARG A 74 -29.44 9.83 -1.24
CA ARG A 74 -29.76 8.38 -1.32
C ARG A 74 -28.68 7.54 -1.99
N THR A 75 -27.97 8.09 -2.96
CA THR A 75 -26.91 7.34 -3.66
C THR A 75 -25.71 7.19 -2.76
N ILE A 76 -25.33 8.27 -2.06
CA ILE A 76 -24.21 8.24 -1.12
C ILE A 76 -24.51 7.36 0.09
N GLU A 77 -25.72 7.42 0.65
CA GLU A 77 -26.14 6.52 1.74
C GLU A 77 -25.94 5.05 1.36
N HIS A 78 -26.39 4.68 0.15
CA HIS A 78 -26.23 3.32 -0.35
C HIS A 78 -24.76 2.93 -0.53
N ILE A 79 -23.92 3.85 -1.04
CA ILE A 79 -22.49 3.62 -1.20
C ILE A 79 -21.82 3.43 0.18
N ILE A 80 -22.17 4.25 1.16
CA ILE A 80 -21.64 4.13 2.53
C ILE A 80 -22.06 2.79 3.14
N ASP A 81 -23.30 2.37 2.99
CA ASP A 81 -23.78 1.09 3.50
C ASP A 81 -23.06 -0.09 2.84
N GLU A 82 -22.83 0.01 1.54
CA GLU A 82 -22.08 -0.99 0.78
C GLU A 82 -20.61 -1.07 1.22
N LEU A 83 -19.93 0.07 1.37
CA LEU A 83 -18.56 0.13 1.87
C LEU A 83 -18.44 -0.31 3.34
N ARG A 84 -19.46 -0.05 4.17
CA ARG A 84 -19.56 -0.58 5.54
C ARG A 84 -19.71 -2.10 5.57
N GLN A 85 -20.35 -2.68 4.56
CA GLN A 85 -20.42 -4.13 4.44
C GLN A 85 -19.04 -4.68 4.07
N VAL A 86 -18.37 -4.08 3.10
CA VAL A 86 -17.02 -4.46 2.67
C VAL A 86 -16.04 -4.42 3.85
N SER A 87 -16.04 -3.33 4.64
CA SER A 87 -15.15 -3.22 5.80
C SER A 87 -15.39 -4.34 6.82
N LYS A 88 -16.65 -4.79 7.00
CA LYS A 88 -16.97 -5.91 7.89
C LYS A 88 -16.53 -7.25 7.31
N GLU A 89 -16.64 -7.43 6.00
CA GLU A 89 -16.24 -8.66 5.31
C GLU A 89 -14.73 -8.90 5.38
N VAL A 90 -13.93 -7.83 5.38
CA VAL A 90 -12.46 -7.91 5.49
C VAL A 90 -11.96 -7.74 6.93
N ASP A 91 -12.82 -7.70 7.95
CA ASP A 91 -12.43 -7.37 9.33
C ASP A 91 -11.58 -6.08 9.44
N GLY A 92 -11.92 -5.09 8.62
CA GLY A 92 -11.37 -3.74 8.61
C GLY A 92 -12.24 -2.75 9.40
N ASP A 93 -12.07 -1.46 9.12
CA ASP A 93 -12.80 -0.38 9.78
C ASP A 93 -13.20 0.70 8.77
N ILE A 94 -14.17 1.53 9.17
CA ILE A 94 -14.69 2.62 8.35
C ILE A 94 -15.14 3.77 9.23
N VAL A 95 -14.67 4.98 8.91
CA VAL A 95 -15.10 6.20 9.57
C VAL A 95 -15.34 7.31 8.56
N GLN A 96 -16.38 8.10 8.82
CA GLN A 96 -16.56 9.37 8.16
C GLN A 96 -15.82 10.44 8.96
N LYS A 97 -14.90 11.16 8.32
CA LYS A 97 -14.17 12.28 8.91
C LYS A 97 -14.80 13.57 8.40
N GLY A 98 -15.47 14.28 9.30
CA GLY A 98 -16.26 15.45 8.90
C GLY A 98 -17.47 15.01 8.09
N ASP A 99 -17.74 15.69 6.99
CA ASP A 99 -18.95 15.46 6.21
C ASP A 99 -18.67 15.02 4.77
N ASP A 100 -17.42 15.14 4.32
CA ASP A 100 -16.98 15.05 2.93
C ASP A 100 -15.91 13.98 2.72
N GLN A 101 -15.47 13.29 3.77
CA GLN A 101 -14.41 12.30 3.66
C GLN A 101 -14.77 11.00 4.39
N LEU A 102 -14.52 9.88 3.72
CA LEU A 102 -14.68 8.53 4.22
C LEU A 102 -13.32 7.84 4.23
N ILE A 103 -12.94 7.25 5.36
CA ILE A 103 -11.71 6.48 5.50
C ILE A 103 -12.11 5.03 5.67
N ILE A 104 -11.60 4.15 4.83
CA ILE A 104 -11.85 2.71 4.85
C ILE A 104 -10.51 2.01 4.99
N THR A 105 -10.41 1.09 5.94
CA THR A 105 -9.18 0.35 6.22
C THR A 105 -9.33 -1.13 5.88
N PRO A 106 -8.23 -1.78 5.45
CA PRO A 106 -8.19 -3.21 5.20
C PRO A 106 -8.06 -3.98 6.53
N THR A 107 -7.98 -5.31 6.44
CA THR A 107 -7.78 -6.21 7.56
C THR A 107 -6.59 -5.81 8.44
N GLY A 108 -6.78 -5.86 9.76
CA GLY A 108 -5.70 -5.64 10.73
C GLY A 108 -5.41 -4.18 11.04
N ILE A 109 -6.19 -3.23 10.49
CA ILE A 109 -6.07 -1.80 10.76
C ILE A 109 -7.39 -1.26 11.30
N SER A 110 -7.33 -0.64 12.46
CA SER A 110 -8.48 0.01 13.12
C SER A 110 -8.27 1.51 13.25
N ILE A 111 -9.38 2.25 13.33
CA ILE A 111 -9.35 3.71 13.41
C ILE A 111 -9.67 4.15 14.84
N GLY A 112 -8.67 4.73 15.51
CA GLY A 112 -8.85 5.36 16.82
C GLY A 112 -9.82 6.54 16.72
N ARG A 113 -10.94 6.49 17.47
CA ARG A 113 -11.92 7.60 17.51
C ARG A 113 -11.59 8.68 18.54
N GLU A 114 -10.58 8.44 19.36
CA GLU A 114 -10.02 9.43 20.27
C GLU A 114 -8.98 10.27 19.52
N LYS A 115 -9.12 11.60 19.59
CA LYS A 115 -8.16 12.52 18.98
C LYS A 115 -6.93 12.65 19.87
N LEU A 116 -5.76 12.79 19.26
CA LEU A 116 -4.50 13.07 19.96
C LEU A 116 -4.52 14.44 20.65
#